data_AF-A0AAN9JK02-F1
#
_entry.id   AF-A0AAN9JK02-F1
#
_cell.length_a   1.000
_cell.length_b   1.000
_cell.length_c   1.000
_cell.angle_alpha   90.00
_cell.angle_beta   90.00
_cell.angle_gamma   90.00
#
_symmetry.space_group_name_H-M   'P 1'
#
loop_
_entity.id
_entity.type
_entity.pdbx_description
1 polymer ?
#
loop_
_entity_poly.entity_id
_entity_poly.type
_entity_poly.pdbx_seq_one_letter_code
_entity_poly.pdbx_strand_id
1 'polypeptide(L)'
;MWWIDKGREVHGVIFKLGFDGDVFIGNTLLAFYGNYGFFGDAIKVFDEMLERDKVSWNNVYGLCSLHGFYEEALGFYRRMVAAVPGVKPDLVTVISVLPVCAESKNEVMARIMHCYVLKVSLFGHVKVGNALVDVYGKFGSQKASSRVFDEKVF
;
A
#
# COMPACT_ATOMS: atom_id res chain seq x y z
N MET A 1 17.54 23.62 0.49
CA MET A 1 16.58 22.60 0.03
C MET A 1 15.48 23.32 -0.75
N TRP A 2 15.78 23.83 -1.94
CA TRP A 2 14.95 24.83 -2.64
C TRP A 2 13.73 24.22 -3.38
N TRP A 3 13.82 22.95 -3.76
CA TRP A 3 12.77 22.26 -4.48
C TRP A 3 11.51 22.03 -3.64
N ILE A 4 11.64 21.83 -2.31
CA ILE A 4 10.48 21.64 -1.43
C ILE A 4 9.72 22.95 -1.22
N ASP A 5 10.45 24.06 -1.07
CA ASP A 5 9.84 25.39 -0.94
C ASP A 5 9.06 25.73 -2.21
N LYS A 6 9.65 25.46 -3.39
CA LYS A 6 8.96 25.62 -4.68
C LYS A 6 7.75 24.69 -4.81
N GLY A 7 7.86 23.45 -4.36
CA GLY A 7 6.74 22.51 -4.34
C GLY A 7 5.59 22.98 -3.46
N ARG A 8 5.88 23.56 -2.28
CA ARG A 8 4.88 24.16 -1.39
C ARG A 8 4.23 25.40 -2.00
N GLU A 9 4.99 26.24 -2.70
CA GLU A 9 4.44 27.36 -3.47
C GLU A 9 3.46 26.88 -4.54
N VAL A 10 3.85 25.86 -5.32
CA VAL A 10 2.99 25.27 -6.37
C VAL A 10 1.73 24.65 -5.75
N HIS A 11 1.87 23.90 -4.65
CA HIS A 11 0.74 23.35 -3.91
C HIS A 11 -0.22 24.46 -3.44
N GLY A 12 0.31 25.56 -2.90
CA GLY A 12 -0.51 26.72 -2.52
C GLY A 12 -1.24 27.37 -3.70
N VAL A 13 -0.64 27.39 -4.90
CA VAL A 13 -1.30 27.87 -6.13
C VAL A 13 -2.40 26.91 -6.58
N ILE A 14 -2.16 25.60 -6.55
CA ILE A 14 -3.17 24.57 -6.87
C ILE A 14 -4.42 24.76 -6.01
N PHE A 15 -4.23 24.93 -4.69
CA PHE A 15 -5.32 25.17 -3.75
C PHE A 15 -6.08 26.48 -4.05
N LYS A 16 -5.35 27.58 -4.27
CA LYS A 16 -5.97 28.89 -4.59
C LYS A 16 -6.79 28.88 -5.88
N LEU A 17 -6.41 28.03 -6.83
CA LEU A 17 -7.11 27.88 -8.11
C LEU A 17 -8.26 26.85 -8.04
N GLY A 18 -8.47 26.20 -6.89
CA GLY A 18 -9.55 25.21 -6.68
C GLY A 18 -9.32 23.86 -7.35
N PHE A 19 -8.05 23.50 -7.57
CA PHE A 19 -7.66 22.22 -8.19
C PHE A 19 -7.34 21.12 -7.17
N ASP A 20 -7.53 21.38 -5.87
CA ASP A 20 -7.26 20.46 -4.76
C ASP A 20 -8.22 19.25 -4.70
N GLY A 21 -9.37 19.33 -5.38
CA GLY A 21 -10.30 18.20 -5.52
C GLY A 21 -9.94 17.18 -6.61
N ASP A 22 -8.96 17.49 -7.48
CA ASP A 22 -8.60 16.60 -8.59
C ASP A 22 -7.69 15.45 -8.10
N VAL A 23 -8.15 14.21 -8.31
CA VAL A 23 -7.43 13.00 -7.85
C VAL A 23 -6.05 12.84 -8.49
N PHE A 24 -5.88 13.26 -9.74
CA PHE A 24 -4.60 13.20 -10.44
C PHE A 24 -3.60 14.21 -9.86
N ILE A 25 -4.07 15.40 -9.52
CA ILE A 25 -3.26 16.42 -8.86
C ILE A 25 -2.89 15.98 -7.45
N GLY A 26 -3.85 15.45 -6.69
CA GLY A 26 -3.61 14.87 -5.36
C GLY A 26 -2.55 13.76 -5.41
N ASN A 27 -2.65 12.83 -6.37
CA ASN A 27 -1.66 11.78 -6.59
C ASN A 27 -0.28 12.33 -6.95
N THR A 28 -0.23 13.41 -7.73
CA THR A 28 1.02 14.08 -8.11
C THR A 28 1.70 14.73 -6.90
N LEU A 29 0.95 15.45 -6.07
CA LEU A 29 1.45 16.07 -4.85
C LEU A 29 1.89 15.02 -3.82
N LEU A 30 1.12 13.93 -3.66
CA LEU A 30 1.45 12.80 -2.80
C LEU A 30 2.80 12.18 -3.19
N ALA A 31 2.99 11.88 -4.48
CA ALA A 31 4.26 11.35 -4.99
C ALA A 31 5.41 12.35 -4.82
N PHE A 32 5.17 13.64 -5.06
CA PHE A 32 6.16 14.69 -4.87
C PHE A 32 6.67 14.72 -3.41
N TYR A 33 5.79 14.93 -2.44
CA TYR A 33 6.21 15.00 -1.03
C TYR A 33 6.87 13.70 -0.56
N GLY A 34 6.30 12.57 -0.98
CA GLY A 34 6.80 11.25 -0.64
C GLY A 34 8.21 10.96 -1.15
N ASN A 35 8.49 11.24 -2.44
CA ASN A 35 9.80 11.00 -3.05
C ASN A 35 10.94 11.82 -2.43
N TYR A 36 10.61 12.95 -1.79
CA TYR A 36 11.58 13.80 -1.10
C TYR A 36 11.63 13.57 0.41
N GLY A 37 11.01 12.49 0.91
CA GLY A 37 11.09 12.08 2.32
C GLY A 37 10.21 12.89 3.27
N PHE A 38 9.28 13.71 2.75
CA PHE A 38 8.32 14.47 3.55
C PHE A 38 7.06 13.66 3.79
N PHE A 39 7.19 12.51 4.47
CA PHE A 39 6.09 11.57 4.69
C PHE A 39 4.86 12.24 5.34
N GLY A 40 5.06 13.08 6.36
CA GLY A 40 3.95 13.78 7.03
C GLY A 40 3.17 14.71 6.10
N ASP A 41 3.84 15.43 5.20
CA ASP A 41 3.19 16.29 4.22
C ASP A 41 2.47 15.45 3.14
N ALA A 42 3.07 14.33 2.73
CA ALA A 42 2.46 13.38 1.80
C ALA A 42 1.15 12.78 2.36
N ILE A 43 1.14 12.37 3.63
CA ILE A 43 -0.07 11.83 4.27
C ILE A 43 -1.15 12.90 4.45
N LYS A 44 -0.78 14.15 4.76
CA LYS A 44 -1.76 15.26 4.80
C LYS A 44 -2.47 15.43 3.46
N VAL A 45 -1.71 15.47 2.35
CA VAL A 45 -2.30 15.52 1.01
C VAL A 45 -3.26 14.36 0.80
N PHE A 46 -2.84 13.13 1.13
CA PHE A 46 -3.70 11.95 1.00
C PHE A 46 -4.99 12.05 1.84
N ASP A 47 -4.92 12.56 3.07
CA ASP A 47 -6.06 12.70 3.96
C ASP A 47 -7.03 13.82 3.50
N GLU A 48 -6.51 14.87 2.85
CA GLU A 48 -7.28 15.99 2.29
C GLU A 48 -7.97 15.65 0.95
N MET A 49 -7.52 14.61 0.24
CA MET A 49 -8.16 14.17 -1.02
C MET A 49 -9.62 13.74 -0.82
N LEU A 50 -10.51 14.35 -1.62
CA LEU A 50 -11.95 14.03 -1.65
C LEU A 50 -12.22 12.63 -2.23
N GLU A 51 -11.55 12.31 -3.35
CA GLU A 51 -11.61 11.00 -3.99
C GLU A 51 -10.24 10.34 -3.97
N ARG A 52 -10.21 9.01 -3.83
CA ARG A 52 -8.98 8.22 -3.82
C ARG A 52 -9.14 7.01 -4.73
N ASP A 53 -8.26 6.92 -5.71
CA ASP A 53 -8.23 5.81 -6.65
C ASP A 53 -7.14 4.80 -6.27
N LYS A 54 -6.97 3.76 -7.09
CA LYS A 54 -5.94 2.75 -6.87
C LYS A 54 -4.53 3.35 -6.82
N VAL A 55 -4.27 4.41 -7.60
CA VAL A 55 -2.96 5.07 -7.63
C VAL A 55 -2.71 5.78 -6.31
N SER A 56 -3.71 6.42 -5.72
CA SER A 56 -3.61 7.04 -4.39
C SER A 56 -3.18 6.04 -3.32
N TRP A 57 -3.87 4.89 -3.27
CA TRP A 57 -3.54 3.84 -2.30
C TRP A 57 -2.16 3.24 -2.55
N ASN A 58 -1.80 2.95 -3.80
CA ASN A 58 -0.52 2.39 -4.17
C ASN A 58 0.65 3.32 -3.85
N ASN A 59 0.48 4.63 -4.04
CA ASN A 59 1.48 5.62 -3.64
C ASN A 59 1.74 5.57 -2.14
N VAL A 60 0.68 5.54 -1.31
CA VAL A 60 0.86 5.44 0.14
C VAL A 60 1.54 4.15 0.55
N TYR A 61 1.15 3.00 -0.01
CA TYR A 61 1.83 1.74 0.27
C TYR A 61 3.31 1.76 -0.14
N GLY A 62 3.63 2.37 -1.28
CA GLY A 62 5.00 2.60 -1.72
C GLY A 62 5.80 3.44 -0.72
N LEU A 63 5.21 4.51 -0.20
CA LEU A 63 5.83 5.37 0.81
C LEU A 63 6.06 4.64 2.13
N CYS A 64 5.05 3.91 2.62
CA CYS A 64 5.20 3.10 3.81
C CYS A 64 6.32 2.05 3.63
N SER A 65 6.38 1.40 2.47
CA SER A 65 7.43 0.41 2.16
C SER A 65 8.82 1.03 2.08
N LEU A 66 8.97 2.24 1.52
CA LEU A 66 10.25 2.93 1.40
C LEU A 66 10.82 3.33 2.76
N HIS A 67 9.94 3.70 3.70
CA HIS A 67 10.34 4.20 5.01
C HIS A 67 10.24 3.17 6.14
N GLY A 68 9.81 1.94 5.84
CA GLY A 68 9.62 0.89 6.86
C GLY A 68 8.44 1.13 7.80
N PHE A 69 7.47 1.96 7.40
CA PHE A 69 6.25 2.28 8.15
C PHE A 69 5.17 1.21 7.93
N TYR A 70 5.51 0.00 8.36
CA TYR A 70 4.72 -1.20 8.11
C TYR A 70 3.37 -1.17 8.85
N GLU A 71 3.32 -0.71 10.10
CA GLU A 71 2.05 -0.60 10.85
C GLU A 71 1.11 0.45 10.25
N GLU A 72 1.66 1.56 9.76
CA GLU A 72 0.92 2.58 9.03
C GLU A 72 0.31 1.98 7.75
N ALA A 73 1.05 1.13 7.02
CA ALA A 73 0.55 0.44 5.84
C ALA A 73 -0.67 -0.44 6.17
N LEU A 74 -0.70 -1.11 7.32
CA LEU A 74 -1.89 -1.84 7.78
C LEU A 74 -3.05 -0.90 8.11
N GLY A 75 -2.77 0.26 8.69
CA GLY A 75 -3.75 1.32 8.90
C GLY A 75 -4.38 1.79 7.58
N PHE A 76 -3.57 2.02 6.54
CA PHE A 76 -4.05 2.37 5.21
C PHE A 76 -4.82 1.22 4.55
N TYR A 77 -4.40 -0.03 4.71
CA TYR A 77 -5.16 -1.19 4.24
C TYR A 77 -6.57 -1.25 4.84
N ARG A 78 -6.68 -1.07 6.16
CA ARG A 78 -8.00 -1.04 6.83
C ARG A 78 -8.86 0.10 6.31
N ARG A 79 -8.27 1.28 6.09
CA ARG A 79 -8.97 2.43 5.48
C ARG A 79 -9.43 2.13 4.05
N MET A 80 -8.59 1.53 3.21
CA MET A 80 -8.94 1.16 1.83
C MET A 80 -10.15 0.22 1.80
N VAL A 81 -10.13 -0.83 2.62
CA VAL A 81 -11.20 -1.83 2.70
C VAL A 81 -12.50 -1.22 3.26
N ALA A 82 -12.41 -0.24 4.17
CA ALA A 82 -13.58 0.40 4.78
C ALA A 82 -14.19 1.53 3.94
N ALA A 83 -13.37 2.28 3.19
CA ALA A 83 -13.78 3.56 2.61
C ALA A 83 -14.66 3.44 1.35
N VAL A 84 -14.42 2.46 0.47
CA VAL A 84 -15.07 2.44 -0.86
C VAL A 84 -15.53 1.04 -1.28
N PRO A 85 -16.85 0.83 -1.47
CA PRO A 85 -17.36 -0.37 -2.13
C PRO A 85 -16.78 -0.48 -3.55
N GLY A 86 -15.98 -1.53 -3.81
CA GLY A 86 -15.45 -1.83 -5.15
C GLY A 86 -13.96 -1.53 -5.34
N VAL A 87 -13.32 -0.75 -4.46
CA VAL A 87 -11.85 -0.64 -4.43
C VAL A 87 -11.30 -1.86 -3.72
N LYS A 88 -10.67 -2.75 -4.50
CA LYS A 88 -10.17 -4.04 -4.02
C LYS A 88 -8.64 -4.01 -3.89
N PRO A 89 -8.08 -4.68 -2.87
CA PRO A 89 -6.63 -4.88 -2.78
C PRO A 89 -6.09 -5.47 -4.08
N ASP A 90 -5.06 -4.84 -4.63
CA ASP A 90 -4.38 -5.29 -5.84
C ASP A 90 -3.04 -5.97 -5.51
N LEU A 91 -2.26 -6.29 -6.54
CA LEU A 91 -0.93 -6.89 -6.38
C LEU A 91 -0.03 -6.07 -5.46
N VAL A 92 -0.01 -4.74 -5.62
CA VAL A 92 0.82 -3.82 -4.83
C VAL A 92 0.39 -3.86 -3.37
N THR A 93 -0.92 -3.75 -3.13
CA THR A 93 -1.49 -3.86 -1.78
C THR A 93 -1.07 -5.15 -1.07
N VAL A 94 -1.17 -6.29 -1.77
CA VAL A 94 -0.83 -7.61 -1.22
C VAL A 94 0.64 -7.69 -0.82
N ILE A 95 1.56 -7.32 -1.73
CA ILE A 95 3.00 -7.44 -1.48
C ILE A 95 3.50 -6.41 -0.44
N SER A 96 2.77 -5.31 -0.24
CA SER A 96 3.07 -4.34 0.82
C SER A 96 2.55 -4.79 2.20
N VAL A 97 1.40 -5.47 2.26
CA VAL A 97 0.79 -5.90 3.54
C VAL A 97 1.42 -7.18 4.10
N LEU A 98 1.80 -8.13 3.25
CA LEU A 98 2.34 -9.42 3.69
C LEU A 98 3.62 -9.28 4.55
N PRO A 99 4.65 -8.50 4.17
CA PRO A 99 5.82 -8.28 5.02
C PRO A 99 5.47 -7.75 6.40
N VAL A 100 4.49 -6.84 6.50
CA VAL A 100 4.01 -6.33 7.79
C VAL A 100 3.43 -7.45 8.65
N CYS A 101 2.65 -8.34 8.06
CA CYS A 101 2.08 -9.47 8.80
C CYS A 101 3.20 -10.35 9.37
N ALA A 102 4.28 -10.54 8.63
CA ALA A 102 5.47 -11.25 9.09
C ALA A 102 6.11 -10.57 10.32
N GLU A 103 6.41 -9.27 10.21
CA GLU A 103 7.09 -8.51 11.26
C GLU A 103 6.22 -8.35 12.53
N SER A 104 4.92 -8.10 12.35
CA SER A 104 3.95 -7.97 13.45
C SER A 104 3.45 -9.30 14.03
N LYS A 105 3.89 -10.45 13.48
CA LYS A 105 3.39 -11.79 13.79
C LYS A 105 1.86 -11.94 13.66
N ASN A 106 1.26 -11.19 12.74
CA ASN A 106 -0.18 -11.19 12.52
C ASN A 106 -0.60 -12.30 11.55
N GLU A 107 -0.66 -13.54 12.06
CA GLU A 107 -1.02 -14.72 11.26
C GLU A 107 -2.44 -14.63 10.68
N VAL A 108 -3.37 -14.01 11.41
CA VAL A 108 -4.77 -13.89 10.98
C VAL A 108 -4.85 -13.08 9.69
N MET A 109 -4.21 -11.91 9.65
CA MET A 109 -4.18 -11.07 8.46
C MET A 109 -3.46 -11.76 7.30
N ALA A 110 -2.33 -12.43 7.55
CA ALA A 110 -1.60 -13.17 6.52
C ALA A 110 -2.48 -14.25 5.85
N ARG A 111 -3.26 -15.01 6.64
CA ARG A 111 -4.20 -16.01 6.10
C ARG A 111 -5.35 -15.36 5.33
N ILE A 112 -5.88 -14.23 5.80
CA ILE A 112 -6.91 -13.49 5.06
C ILE A 112 -6.38 -13.07 3.69
N MET A 113 -5.16 -12.51 3.65
CA MET A 113 -4.50 -12.13 2.41
C MET A 113 -4.21 -13.33 1.52
N HIS A 114 -3.81 -14.47 2.10
CA HIS A 114 -3.61 -15.72 1.37
C HIS A 114 -4.90 -16.21 0.69
N CYS A 115 -6.00 -16.31 1.44
CA CYS A 115 -7.30 -16.68 0.86
C CYS A 115 -7.76 -15.68 -0.20
N TYR A 116 -7.51 -14.39 0.01
CA TYR A 116 -7.84 -13.34 -0.95
C TYR A 116 -7.11 -13.52 -2.27
N VAL A 117 -5.78 -13.72 -2.26
CA VAL A 117 -5.00 -13.85 -3.50
C VAL A 117 -5.37 -15.09 -4.32
N LEU A 118 -5.81 -16.16 -3.67
CA LEU A 118 -6.37 -17.33 -4.34
C LEU A 118 -7.71 -16.99 -5.01
N LYS A 119 -8.60 -16.31 -4.26
CA LYS A 119 -9.93 -15.92 -4.75
C LYS A 119 -9.89 -14.97 -5.95
N VAL A 120 -8.93 -14.04 -5.99
CA VAL A 120 -8.81 -13.05 -7.07
C VAL A 120 -7.75 -13.41 -8.11
N SER A 121 -7.26 -14.66 -8.10
CA SER A 121 -6.27 -15.17 -9.06
C SER A 121 -4.97 -14.36 -9.13
N LEU A 122 -4.59 -13.71 -8.03
CA LEU A 122 -3.30 -13.01 -7.91
C LEU A 122 -2.15 -13.95 -7.53
N PHE A 123 -2.47 -15.17 -7.10
CA PHE A 123 -1.49 -16.16 -6.65
C PHE A 123 -0.45 -16.54 -7.72
N GLY A 124 -0.82 -16.49 -9.01
CA GLY A 124 0.09 -16.77 -10.13
C GLY A 124 1.26 -15.76 -10.26
N HIS A 125 1.19 -14.61 -9.59
CA HIS A 125 2.31 -13.69 -9.55
C HIS A 125 3.42 -14.21 -8.62
N VAL A 126 4.62 -14.43 -9.20
CA VAL A 126 5.81 -14.91 -8.47
C VAL A 126 6.08 -14.11 -7.19
N LYS A 127 5.91 -12.77 -7.25
CA LYS A 127 6.09 -11.86 -6.12
C LYS A 127 5.15 -12.18 -4.94
N VAL A 128 3.89 -12.54 -5.22
CA VAL A 128 2.91 -12.89 -4.18
C VAL A 128 3.29 -14.19 -3.50
N GLY A 129 3.59 -15.24 -4.27
CA GLY A 129 3.97 -16.51 -3.66
C GLY A 129 5.28 -16.41 -2.87
N ASN A 130 6.25 -15.63 -3.33
CA ASN A 130 7.49 -15.40 -2.57
C ASN A 130 7.21 -14.68 -1.24
N ALA A 131 6.35 -13.65 -1.26
CA ALA A 131 5.95 -12.96 -0.04
C ALA A 131 5.18 -13.88 0.93
N LEU A 132 4.31 -14.76 0.43
CA LEU A 132 3.59 -15.74 1.27
C LEU A 132 4.54 -16.78 1.89
N VAL A 133 5.51 -17.29 1.11
CA VAL A 133 6.53 -18.22 1.63
C VAL A 133 7.36 -17.55 2.72
N ASP A 134 7.82 -16.31 2.52
CA ASP A 134 8.58 -15.55 3.52
C ASP A 134 7.77 -15.38 4.81
N VAL A 135 6.50 -14.97 4.67
CA VAL A 135 5.60 -14.76 5.82
C VAL A 135 5.38 -16.04 6.62
N TYR A 136 4.99 -17.14 5.96
CA TYR A 136 4.77 -18.40 6.67
C TYR A 136 6.07 -19.01 7.20
N GLY A 137 7.20 -18.77 6.54
CA GLY A 137 8.52 -19.13 7.02
C GLY A 137 8.84 -18.42 8.34
N LYS A 138 8.60 -17.11 8.44
CA LYS A 138 8.80 -16.32 9.66
C LYS A 138 7.85 -16.72 10.81
N PHE A 139 6.68 -17.26 10.50
CA PHE A 139 5.78 -17.85 11.50
C PHE A 139 6.20 -19.27 11.94
N GLY A 140 7.21 -19.86 11.31
CA GLY A 140 7.60 -21.26 11.55
C GLY A 140 6.56 -22.28 11.05
N SER A 141 5.60 -21.86 10.22
CA SER A 141 4.55 -22.73 9.71
C SER A 141 5.01 -23.45 8.44
N GLN A 142 5.78 -24.52 8.63
CA GLN A 142 6.31 -25.30 7.50
C GLN A 142 5.20 -25.87 6.61
N LYS A 143 4.09 -26.32 7.20
CA LYS A 143 2.92 -26.83 6.47
C LYS A 143 2.28 -25.76 5.58
N ALA A 144 2.13 -24.53 6.07
CA ALA A 144 1.56 -23.45 5.28
C ALA A 144 2.52 -23.00 4.17
N SER A 145 3.83 -22.97 4.45
CA SER A 145 4.86 -22.67 3.45
C SER A 145 4.87 -23.73 2.34
N SER A 146 4.88 -25.02 2.67
CA SER A 146 4.78 -26.12 1.69
C SER A 146 3.52 -26.03 0.84
N ARG A 147 2.38 -25.72 1.47
CA ARG A 147 1.12 -25.55 0.75
C ARG A 147 1.18 -24.42 -0.29
N VAL A 148 1.86 -23.31 0.01
CA VAL A 148 2.07 -22.21 -0.96
C VAL A 148 2.96 -22.67 -2.12
N PHE A 149 3.91 -23.58 -1.91
CA PHE A 149 4.67 -24.18 -3.02
C PHE A 149 3.79 -25.06 -3.90
N ASP A 150 2.95 -25.90 -3.30
CA ASP A 150 2.06 -26.81 -4.04
C ASP A 150 1.01 -26.05 -4.87
N GLU A 151 0.49 -24.94 -4.32
CA GLU A 151 -0.47 -24.06 -5.01
C GLU A 151 0.17 -23.31 -6.21
N LYS A 152 1.51 -23.27 -6.32
CA LYS A 152 2.26 -22.56 -7.38
C LYS A 152 2.51 -23.40 -8.64
N VAL A 153 2.13 -24.67 -8.65
CA VAL A 153 2.49 -25.65 -9.71
C VAL A 153 1.44 -25.75 -10.83
N PHE A 154 0.72 -24.68 -11.16
CA PHE A 154 -0.19 -24.64 -12.32
C PHE A 154 -0.02 -23.38 -13.15
#